data_AF-A0A2U0I5I3-F1
#
_entry.id   AF-A0A2U0I5I3-F1
#
_cell.length_a   1.000
_cell.length_b   1.000
_cell.length_c   1.000
_cell.angle_alpha   90.00
_cell.angle_beta   90.00
_cell.angle_gamma   90.00
#
_symmetry.space_group_name_H-M   'P 1'
#
loop_
_entity.id
_entity.type
_entity.pdbx_description
1 polymer ?
#
loop_
_entity_poly.entity_id
_entity_poly.type
_entity_poly.pdbx_seq_one_letter_code
_entity_poly.pdbx_strand_id
1 'polypeptide(L)'
;MRPDVYPRTLENIKAVLLHYFPKTSHTEIDKNAERIYDQRKFKLNELEYCCEVVTKNVDVIREYYKALDLNILLIVGYDVLFEDEKKWGGTSRRAKLEGIKAKLVF
;
A
#
# COMPACT_ATOMS: atom_id res chain seq x y z
N MET A 1 5.48 11.55 -12.32
CA MET A 1 4.14 11.00 -12.02
C MET A 1 3.70 10.16 -13.21
N ARG A 2 3.34 8.89 -13.00
CA ARG A 2 2.73 8.07 -14.06
C ARG A 2 1.35 8.66 -14.40
N PRO A 3 1.00 8.91 -15.68
CA PRO A 3 -0.34 9.39 -16.02
C PRO A 3 -1.40 8.36 -15.60
N ASP A 4 -2.57 8.82 -15.12
CA ASP A 4 -3.71 7.93 -14.90
C ASP A 4 -4.27 7.50 -16.27
N VAL A 5 -3.83 6.33 -16.75
CA VAL A 5 -4.25 5.80 -18.04
C VAL A 5 -5.62 5.11 -17.94
N TYR A 6 -6.00 4.66 -16.73
CA TYR A 6 -7.22 3.88 -16.51
C TYR A 6 -8.09 4.47 -15.39
N PRO A 7 -9.43 4.39 -15.52
CA PRO A 7 -10.33 4.87 -14.49
C PRO A 7 -10.20 4.03 -13.21
N ARG A 8 -10.39 4.66 -12.06
CA ARG A 8 -10.39 3.99 -10.76
C ARG A 8 -11.68 3.21 -10.54
N THR A 9 -11.80 2.05 -11.18
CA THR A 9 -12.88 1.09 -10.98
C THR A 9 -12.47 0.00 -10.01
N LEU A 10 -13.46 -0.69 -9.42
CA LEU A 10 -13.20 -1.84 -8.57
C LEU A 10 -12.42 -2.94 -9.32
N GLU A 11 -12.77 -3.17 -10.59
CA GLU A 11 -12.08 -4.13 -11.47
C GLU A 11 -10.61 -3.78 -11.67
N ASN A 12 -10.30 -2.52 -11.94
CA ASN A 12 -8.92 -2.07 -12.14
C ASN A 12 -8.10 -2.13 -10.84
N ILE A 13 -8.71 -1.81 -9.68
CA ILE A 13 -8.06 -2.00 -8.38
C ILE A 13 -7.75 -3.48 -8.15
N LYS A 14 -8.70 -4.39 -8.41
CA LYS A 14 -8.48 -5.83 -8.30
C LYS A 14 -7.35 -6.30 -9.21
N ALA A 15 -7.31 -5.83 -10.46
CA ALA A 15 -6.27 -6.18 -11.41
C ALA A 15 -4.87 -5.78 -10.91
N VAL A 16 -4.73 -4.57 -10.36
CA VAL A 16 -3.47 -4.11 -9.73
C VAL A 16 -3.09 -5.03 -8.57
N LEU A 17 -4.01 -5.32 -7.65
CA LEU A 17 -3.72 -6.17 -6.51
C LEU A 17 -3.32 -7.61 -6.93
N LEU A 18 -4.01 -8.21 -7.90
CA LEU A 18 -3.69 -9.54 -8.43
C LEU A 18 -2.31 -9.57 -9.09
N HIS A 19 -1.92 -8.50 -9.77
CA HIS A 19 -0.62 -8.40 -10.41
C HIS A 19 0.53 -8.44 -9.38
N TYR A 20 0.42 -7.63 -8.32
CA TYR A 20 1.49 -7.50 -7.32
C TYR A 20 1.43 -8.55 -6.20
N PHE A 21 0.26 -9.14 -5.94
CA PHE A 21 0.06 -10.13 -4.88
C PHE A 21 -0.55 -11.43 -5.42
N PRO A 22 0.10 -12.12 -6.38
CA PRO A 22 -0.46 -13.28 -7.07
C PRO A 22 -0.66 -14.52 -6.17
N LYS A 23 -0.04 -14.53 -4.98
CA LYS A 23 -0.18 -15.62 -4.00
C LYS A 23 -1.31 -15.36 -2.98
N THR A 24 -1.87 -14.17 -2.96
CA THR A 24 -2.99 -13.81 -2.07
C THR A 24 -4.28 -14.37 -2.63
N SER A 25 -5.12 -14.94 -1.77
CA SER A 25 -6.39 -15.53 -2.21
C SER A 25 -7.31 -14.51 -2.88
N HIS A 26 -8.08 -14.93 -3.88
CA HIS A 26 -9.03 -14.05 -4.57
C HIS A 26 -10.04 -13.43 -3.59
N THR A 27 -10.50 -14.17 -2.59
CA THR A 27 -11.39 -13.65 -1.54
C THR A 27 -10.75 -12.52 -0.73
N GLU A 28 -9.47 -12.62 -0.41
CA GLU A 28 -8.76 -11.55 0.29
C GLU A 28 -8.50 -10.35 -0.63
N ILE A 29 -8.16 -10.58 -1.90
CA ILE A 29 -8.04 -9.53 -2.90
C ILE A 29 -9.35 -8.76 -3.06
N ASP A 30 -10.48 -9.47 -3.18
CA ASP A 30 -11.80 -8.86 -3.35
C ASP A 30 -12.14 -7.93 -2.16
N LYS A 31 -11.96 -8.43 -0.94
CA LYS A 31 -12.17 -7.64 0.29
C LYS A 31 -11.29 -6.39 0.35
N ASN A 32 -10.01 -6.53 -0.01
CA ASN A 32 -9.08 -5.40 0.00
C ASN A 32 -9.40 -4.40 -1.11
N ALA A 33 -9.78 -4.87 -2.30
CA ALA A 33 -10.15 -4.00 -3.41
C ALA A 33 -11.39 -3.17 -3.10
N GLU A 34 -12.43 -3.77 -2.51
CA GLU A 34 -13.62 -3.05 -2.05
C GLU A 34 -13.28 -1.99 -1.01
N ARG A 35 -12.49 -2.37 0.01
CA ARG A 35 -12.05 -1.45 1.06
C ARG A 35 -11.26 -0.28 0.49
N ILE A 36 -10.32 -0.53 -0.43
CA ILE A 36 -9.56 0.53 -1.09
C ILE A 36 -10.50 1.41 -1.90
N TYR A 37 -11.39 0.81 -2.70
CA TYR A 37 -12.36 1.52 -3.52
C TYR A 37 -13.17 2.52 -2.68
N ASP A 38 -13.69 2.10 -1.53
CA ASP A 38 -14.50 2.93 -0.63
C ASP A 38 -13.71 4.05 0.06
N GLN A 39 -12.45 3.80 0.43
CA GLN A 39 -11.61 4.80 1.11
C GLN A 39 -11.29 6.03 0.25
N ARG A 40 -11.33 5.91 -1.08
CA ARG A 40 -11.02 6.99 -2.06
C ARG A 40 -9.68 7.72 -1.80
N LYS A 41 -8.74 7.08 -1.10
CA LYS A 41 -7.43 7.65 -0.75
C LYS A 41 -6.42 7.66 -1.90
N PHE A 42 -6.52 6.68 -2.80
CA PHE A 42 -5.57 6.50 -3.89
C PHE A 42 -6.21 6.85 -5.23
N LYS A 43 -5.47 7.55 -6.09
CA LYS A 43 -5.61 7.38 -7.55
C LYS A 43 -5.08 6.01 -7.98
N LEU A 44 -5.45 5.55 -9.17
CA LEU A 44 -5.09 4.18 -9.57
C LEU A 44 -3.57 4.04 -9.79
N ASN A 45 -2.94 5.03 -10.41
CA ASN A 45 -1.48 5.10 -10.56
C ASN A 45 -0.72 5.14 -9.21
N GLU A 46 -1.26 5.85 -8.21
CA GLU A 46 -0.70 5.92 -6.86
C GLU A 46 -0.81 4.57 -6.15
N LEU A 47 -1.93 3.86 -6.34
CA LEU A 47 -2.09 2.50 -5.84
C LEU A 47 -1.08 1.56 -6.49
N GLU A 48 -0.93 1.62 -7.82
CA GLU A 48 0.03 0.80 -8.56
C GLU A 48 1.45 1.03 -8.06
N TYR A 49 1.86 2.30 -7.94
CA TYR A 49 3.18 2.66 -7.40
C TYR A 49 3.35 2.22 -5.94
N CYS A 50 2.31 2.35 -5.12
CA CYS A 50 2.32 1.84 -3.75
C CYS A 50 2.57 0.33 -3.73
N CYS A 51 1.82 -0.43 -4.53
CA CYS A 51 1.95 -1.88 -4.63
C CYS A 51 3.36 -2.31 -5.07
N GLU A 52 3.93 -1.62 -6.06
CA GLU A 52 5.30 -1.85 -6.53
C GLU A 52 6.32 -1.64 -5.40
N VAL A 53 6.26 -0.51 -4.70
CA VAL A 53 7.21 -0.20 -3.62
C VAL A 53 7.06 -1.16 -2.45
N VAL A 54 5.84 -1.47 -2.00
CA VAL A 54 5.64 -2.35 -0.84
C VAL A 54 6.03 -3.80 -1.14
N THR A 55 5.82 -4.28 -2.37
CA THR A 55 6.23 -5.64 -2.74
C THR A 55 7.74 -5.77 -2.86
N LYS A 56 8.42 -4.76 -3.43
CA LYS A 56 9.88 -4.69 -3.51
C LYS A 56 10.55 -4.59 -2.12
N ASN A 57 9.87 -3.97 -1.15
CA ASN A 57 10.41 -3.68 0.19
C ASN A 57 9.69 -4.44 1.32
N VAL A 58 9.06 -5.59 1.01
CA VAL A 58 8.22 -6.31 1.98
C VAL A 58 8.99 -6.70 3.24
N ASP A 59 10.27 -7.08 3.10
CA ASP A 59 11.10 -7.52 4.22
C ASP A 59 11.45 -6.36 5.16
N VAL A 60 11.68 -5.17 4.63
CA VAL A 60 11.86 -3.95 5.44
C VAL A 60 10.61 -3.68 6.28
N ILE A 61 9.42 -3.82 5.69
CA ILE A 61 8.17 -3.58 6.40
C ILE A 61 7.94 -4.65 7.48
N ARG A 62 8.33 -5.91 7.22
CA ARG A 62 8.25 -7.03 8.18
C ARG A 62 9.08 -6.82 9.44
N GLU A 63 10.18 -6.10 9.37
CA GLU A 63 11.00 -5.77 10.55
C GLU A 63 10.19 -5.03 11.63
N TYR A 64 9.20 -4.23 11.23
CA TYR A 64 8.41 -3.37 12.13
C TYR A 64 6.98 -3.89 12.39
N TYR A 65 6.48 -4.76 11.52
CA TYR A 65 5.13 -5.33 11.54
C TYR A 65 5.20 -6.85 11.36
N LYS A 66 5.02 -7.60 12.46
CA LYS A 66 5.16 -9.07 12.50
C LYS A 66 4.07 -9.83 11.73
N ALA A 67 2.88 -9.26 11.60
CA ALA A 67 1.79 -9.80 10.79
C ALA A 67 1.48 -8.78 9.70
N LEU A 68 1.59 -9.20 8.45
CA LEU A 68 1.31 -8.37 7.28
C LEU A 68 0.11 -8.96 6.57
N ASP A 69 -1.07 -8.52 6.97
CA ASP A 69 -2.19 -8.56 6.05
C ASP A 69 -1.95 -7.54 4.92
N LEU A 70 -2.54 -7.78 3.76
CA LEU A 70 -2.39 -6.91 2.59
C LEU A 70 -2.81 -5.46 2.90
N ASN A 71 -3.82 -5.28 3.74
CA ASN A 71 -4.31 -3.96 4.12
C ASN A 71 -3.26 -3.16 4.91
N ILE A 72 -2.53 -3.78 5.84
CA ILE A 72 -1.44 -3.15 6.60
C ILE A 72 -0.32 -2.74 5.66
N LEU A 73 0.07 -3.61 4.72
CA LEU A 73 1.08 -3.28 3.71
C LEU A 73 0.72 -2.03 2.93
N LEU A 74 -0.52 -1.96 2.45
CA LEU A 74 -0.99 -0.83 1.64
C LEU A 74 -1.18 0.45 2.47
N ILE A 75 -1.64 0.34 3.72
CA ILE A 75 -1.74 1.49 4.62
C ILE A 75 -0.36 2.05 4.93
N VAL A 76 0.59 1.19 5.33
CA VAL A 76 1.98 1.59 5.63
C VAL A 76 2.64 2.19 4.40
N GLY A 77 2.50 1.55 3.23
CA GLY A 77 2.98 2.09 1.97
C GLY A 77 2.40 3.47 1.68
N TYR A 78 1.09 3.65 1.83
CA TYR A 78 0.46 4.95 1.64
C TYR A 78 0.98 6.02 2.60
N ASP A 79 1.06 5.70 3.89
CA ASP A 79 1.52 6.66 4.89
C ASP A 79 2.95 7.13 4.59
N VAL A 80 3.84 6.20 4.24
CA VAL A 80 5.25 6.51 3.97
C VAL A 80 5.44 7.27 2.66
N LEU A 81 4.64 6.96 1.62
CA LEU A 81 4.82 7.51 0.28
C LEU A 81 4.05 8.82 0.04
N PHE A 82 2.88 9.00 0.66
CA PHE A 82 1.94 10.05 0.28
C PHE A 82 1.41 10.88 1.44
N GLU A 83 1.30 10.35 2.66
CA GLU A 83 0.75 11.09 3.80
C GLU A 83 1.81 11.96 4.48
N ASP A 84 1.41 13.15 4.94
CA ASP A 84 2.27 14.04 5.73
C ASP A 84 2.68 13.39 7.06
N GLU A 85 3.96 13.46 7.41
CA GLU A 85 4.55 12.92 8.65
C GLU A 85 3.88 13.43 9.93
N LYS A 86 3.29 14.64 9.88
CA LYS A 86 2.48 15.20 10.97
C LYS A 86 1.25 14.36 11.28
N LYS A 87 0.70 13.65 10.28
CA LYS A 87 -0.48 12.78 10.39
C LYS A 87 -0.14 11.32 10.65
N TRP A 88 1.13 10.97 10.79
CA TRP A 88 1.57 9.60 11.11
C TRP A 88 1.18 9.13 12.52
N GLY A 89 0.50 9.96 13.30
CA GLY A 89 -0.07 9.60 14.59
C GLY A 89 0.95 9.58 15.72
N GLY A 90 0.78 8.66 16.68
CA GLY A 90 1.57 8.62 17.90
C GLY A 90 3.05 8.29 17.70
N THR A 91 3.88 8.65 18.69
CA THR A 91 5.35 8.58 18.65
C THR A 91 5.89 7.20 18.24
N SER A 92 5.30 6.12 18.76
CA SER A 92 5.71 4.75 18.43
C SER A 92 5.46 4.39 16.96
N ARG A 93 4.30 4.78 16.40
CA ARG A 93 3.99 4.54 14.98
C ARG A 93 4.91 5.38 14.08
N ARG A 94 5.12 6.65 14.43
CA ARG A 94 6.01 7.55 13.68
C ARG A 94 7.42 6.97 13.57
N ALA A 95 8.01 6.51 14.67
CA ALA A 95 9.35 5.90 14.66
C ALA A 95 9.45 4.67 13.73
N LYS A 96 8.40 3.85 13.65
CA LYS A 96 8.36 2.71 12.71
C LYS A 96 8.31 3.19 11.25
N LEU A 97 7.44 4.13 10.95
CA LEU A 97 7.28 4.65 9.58
C LEU A 97 8.53 5.40 9.11
N GLU A 98 9.21 6.13 9.99
CA GLU A 98 10.51 6.75 9.72
C GLU A 98 11.58 5.69 9.40
N GLY A 99 11.66 4.63 10.21
CA GLY A 99 12.58 3.52 10.00
C GLY A 99 12.35 2.79 8.67
N ILE A 100 11.08 2.62 8.26
CA ILE A 100 10.72 2.07 6.96
C ILE A 100 11.12 3.02 5.84
N LYS A 101 10.72 4.30 5.93
CA LYS A 101 10.99 5.32 4.90
C LYS A 101 12.48 5.46 4.60
N ALA A 102 13.32 5.42 5.63
CA ALA A 102 14.77 5.52 5.48
C ALA A 102 15.42 4.34 4.74
N LYS A 103 14.73 3.20 4.65
CA LYS A 103 15.22 1.95 4.05
C LYS A 103 14.50 1.59 2.74
N LEU A 104 13.49 2.36 2.32
CA LEU A 104 12.76 2.09 1.09
C LEU A 104 13.66 2.26 -0.14
N VAL A 105 13.58 1.28 -1.03
CA VAL A 105 14.19 1.34 -2.36
C VAL A 105 13.10 1.63 -3.38
N PHE A 106 13.24 2.75 -4.08
CA PHE A 106 12.38 3.16 -5.19
C PHE A 106 12.79 2.46 -6.48
#